data_AF-A0A934A4V5-F1
#
_entry.id   AF-A0A934A4V5-F1
#
_cell.length_a   1.000
_cell.length_b   1.000
_cell.length_c   1.000
_cell.angle_alpha   90.00
_cell.angle_beta   90.00
_cell.angle_gamma   90.00
#
_symmetry.space_group_name_H-M   'P 1'
#
loop_
_entity.id
_entity.type
_entity.pdbx_description
1 polymer ?
#
loop_
_entity_poly.entity_id
_entity_poly.type
_entity_poly.pdbx_seq_one_letter_code
_entity_poly.pdbx_strand_id
1 'polypeptide(L)'
;MYREAAQTLMLSGFLALSAAPALAADAEPQGDEVVQPIAGVEKIAPSKPDWCEGYKGQLKEYSSMPVGSIKRDLGYDGYLPRTMRKIAWAACDAPDDPVRQKWVAAWRQGHVNQTGFTEKQDREAMKLWVLSQAEYEAKQKEVCDQFVSSEETLLPDRYFNRAYRDIFGCDDSSDTNLERFNWWYDRKAEAPNELLRAWFVATCLPESATLERSPGRLAMCGPDARRLDAAQMEKDLEALKVGEYGKVHARAFLHASRKLAQRFVGFYEEKAKKNPAYKEILFEAPEKGFVAWTEKYAKNKEAMEAAIALENKWTTGSKKALQGCSEPMRKSLAAYLKGQQPKTLDDVTRLANDEVGYMLTSALVVCYAYEERFLEAAETYNLMKTSRVERGPRTSAYYQAMSKLNEVLADQERFPLDPRWFYAPVPDVGGDREAWTYQAYEKTFNQISFGNSEGKVKDAKPQGTGVLLTFQTATWNEPVYDCKETNRIDRITADGQVVYRQICNPAGTKKVSQTPQPALLPKEMAESIKKGMMVKLTTNQNKQPHFGFPVAVFQDQDQKQLVSSYGMSVK
;
A
#
# COMPACT_ATOMS: atom_id res chain seq x y z
N MET A 1 16.41 13.35 -22.64
CA MET A 1 15.15 13.91 -22.11
C MET A 1 14.51 13.01 -21.04
N TYR A 2 14.29 11.71 -21.23
CA TYR A 2 13.76 10.85 -20.13
C TYR A 2 14.82 10.30 -19.15
N ARG A 3 16.11 10.36 -19.51
CA ARG A 3 17.28 10.05 -18.65
C ARG A 3 17.38 10.94 -17.41
N GLU A 4 16.80 12.14 -17.44
CA GLU A 4 16.92 13.12 -16.36
C GLU A 4 15.90 12.86 -15.25
N ALA A 5 14.72 12.27 -15.51
CA ALA A 5 13.61 12.22 -14.55
C ALA A 5 13.88 11.35 -13.30
N ALA A 6 14.61 10.23 -13.41
CA ALA A 6 15.01 9.42 -12.25
C ALA A 6 16.17 10.07 -11.46
N GLN A 7 17.10 10.74 -12.16
CA GLN A 7 18.04 11.64 -11.51
C GLN A 7 17.34 12.87 -10.91
N THR A 8 16.14 13.24 -11.41
CA THR A 8 15.42 14.45 -11.00
C THR A 8 14.81 14.36 -9.61
N LEU A 9 14.60 13.15 -9.08
CA LEU A 9 14.33 12.95 -7.64
C LEU A 9 15.49 13.44 -6.75
N MET A 10 16.69 13.63 -7.31
CA MET A 10 17.79 14.36 -6.69
C MET A 10 17.97 15.82 -7.18
N LEU A 11 17.32 16.29 -8.27
CA LEU A 11 17.64 17.58 -8.92
C LEU A 11 16.86 18.82 -8.45
N SER A 12 15.63 18.74 -7.93
CA SER A 12 14.69 19.87 -8.13
C SER A 12 14.36 20.78 -6.94
N GLY A 13 14.77 20.47 -5.70
CA GLY A 13 14.38 21.27 -4.52
C GLY A 13 15.51 21.99 -3.79
N PHE A 14 16.72 22.07 -4.35
CA PHE A 14 17.78 22.88 -3.76
C PHE A 14 17.74 24.38 -4.14
N LEU A 15 17.01 24.76 -5.19
CA LEU A 15 16.89 26.18 -5.58
C LEU A 15 15.99 27.01 -4.65
N ALA A 16 15.19 26.40 -3.75
CA ALA A 16 14.16 27.12 -2.99
C ALA A 16 14.34 27.18 -1.46
N LEU A 17 15.24 26.38 -0.86
CA LEU A 17 15.42 26.34 0.62
C LEU A 17 16.77 26.88 1.11
N SER A 18 17.61 27.34 0.20
CA SER A 18 18.62 28.36 0.49
C SER A 18 18.49 29.45 -0.56
N ALA A 19 17.68 30.47 -0.31
CA ALA A 19 18.00 31.81 -0.80
C ALA A 19 19.26 32.29 -0.04
N ALA A 20 20.39 31.61 -0.26
CA ALA A 20 21.65 32.32 -0.25
C ALA A 20 21.53 33.35 -1.38
N PRO A 21 21.87 34.63 -1.13
CA PRO A 21 21.70 35.68 -2.12
C PRO A 21 22.36 35.24 -3.43
N ALA A 22 21.64 35.45 -4.54
CA ALA A 22 22.15 35.22 -5.89
C ALA A 22 23.54 35.86 -6.00
N LEU A 23 24.58 35.01 -5.99
CA LEU A 23 25.96 35.44 -6.15
C LEU A 23 26.10 36.00 -7.57
N ALA A 24 26.49 37.27 -7.65
CA ALA A 24 26.74 37.99 -8.88
C ALA A 24 27.72 37.21 -9.78
N ALA A 25 27.38 37.10 -11.07
CA ALA A 25 27.93 36.11 -11.99
C ALA A 25 29.34 36.38 -12.53
N ASP A 26 30.05 37.44 -12.14
CA ASP A 26 31.29 37.87 -12.84
C ASP A 26 32.53 38.06 -11.95
N ALA A 27 32.51 37.63 -10.68
CA ALA A 27 33.73 37.62 -9.86
C ALA A 27 34.43 36.26 -9.90
N GLU A 28 35.74 36.24 -10.21
CA GLU A 28 36.60 35.09 -9.91
C GLU A 28 36.38 34.68 -8.44
N PRO A 29 36.34 33.38 -8.11
CA PRO A 29 36.18 32.93 -6.74
C PRO A 29 37.28 33.55 -5.88
N GLN A 30 36.93 34.49 -5.01
CA GLN A 30 37.76 34.76 -3.85
C GLN A 30 37.77 33.46 -3.05
N GLY A 31 38.94 32.83 -2.91
CA GLY A 31 39.14 31.46 -2.40
C GLY A 31 38.77 31.24 -0.92
N ASP A 32 37.80 31.98 -0.40
CA ASP A 32 37.46 32.13 1.00
C ASP A 32 36.00 31.71 1.33
N GLU A 33 35.28 31.10 0.38
CA GLU A 33 33.92 30.62 0.64
C GLU A 33 33.96 29.36 1.53
N VAL A 34 33.95 29.60 2.85
CA VAL A 34 33.94 28.55 3.87
C VAL A 34 32.50 28.07 4.08
N VAL A 35 32.18 26.88 3.56
CA VAL A 35 30.95 26.17 3.93
C VAL A 35 31.14 25.65 5.35
N GLN A 36 30.27 26.05 6.27
CA GLN A 36 30.33 25.58 7.66
C GLN A 36 29.68 24.19 7.79
N PRO A 37 30.21 23.30 8.64
CA PRO A 37 29.52 22.04 8.95
C PRO A 37 28.18 22.34 9.63
N ILE A 38 27.13 21.63 9.24
CA ILE A 38 25.87 21.65 9.99
C ILE A 38 26.01 20.82 11.28
N ALA A 39 25.11 21.03 12.25
CA ALA A 39 25.18 20.34 13.53
C ALA A 39 25.21 18.80 13.35
N GLY A 40 26.20 18.15 13.97
CA GLY A 40 26.38 16.69 13.89
C GLY A 40 27.13 16.19 12.65
N VAL A 41 27.58 17.07 11.76
CA VAL A 41 28.36 16.71 10.57
C VAL A 41 29.83 17.08 10.77
N GLU A 42 30.73 16.18 10.34
CA GLU A 42 32.18 16.37 10.44
C GLU A 42 32.66 17.55 9.57
N LYS A 43 33.68 18.26 10.06
CA LYS A 43 34.34 19.33 9.29
C LYS A 43 35.34 18.74 8.31
N ILE A 44 35.20 19.04 7.03
CA ILE A 44 36.13 18.64 5.98
C ILE A 44 37.27 19.66 5.89
N ALA A 45 38.48 19.21 6.22
CA ALA A 45 39.68 20.04 6.11
C ALA A 45 40.21 20.06 4.66
N PRO A 46 40.81 21.18 4.21
CA PRO A 46 41.66 21.19 3.02
C PRO A 46 42.79 20.18 3.19
N SER A 47 42.89 19.22 2.27
CA SER A 47 43.92 18.19 2.29
C SER A 47 44.26 17.72 0.89
N LYS A 48 45.48 17.24 0.69
CA LYS A 48 45.85 16.50 -0.51
C LYS A 48 44.91 15.29 -0.68
N PRO A 49 44.33 15.06 -1.87
CA PRO A 49 43.45 13.92 -2.11
C PRO A 49 44.21 12.60 -2.06
N ASP A 50 43.65 11.61 -1.38
CA ASP A 50 44.18 10.23 -1.26
C ASP A 50 43.40 9.24 -2.15
N TRP A 51 42.56 9.74 -3.05
CA TRP A 51 41.69 8.96 -3.94
C TRP A 51 42.06 9.05 -5.42
N CYS A 52 43.25 9.55 -5.77
CA CYS A 52 43.59 9.85 -7.17
C CYS A 52 44.09 8.67 -8.02
N GLU A 53 44.08 7.45 -7.49
CA GLU A 53 44.58 6.26 -8.21
C GLU A 53 43.83 5.99 -9.53
N GLY A 54 42.52 6.28 -9.59
CA GLY A 54 41.70 6.13 -10.80
C GLY A 54 41.73 7.32 -11.77
N TYR A 55 42.47 8.39 -11.47
CA TYR A 55 42.53 9.58 -12.30
C TYR A 55 43.50 9.39 -13.48
N LYS A 56 43.00 9.49 -14.71
CA LYS A 56 43.73 9.30 -15.98
C LYS A 56 43.82 10.58 -16.81
N GLY A 57 43.66 11.75 -16.17
CA GLY A 57 43.66 13.03 -16.87
C GLY A 57 42.33 13.38 -17.54
N GLN A 58 41.21 12.88 -17.01
CA GLN A 58 39.86 13.08 -17.56
C GLN A 58 39.49 14.57 -17.73
N LEU A 59 40.12 15.48 -16.98
CA LEU A 59 39.92 16.92 -17.16
C LEU A 59 40.63 17.51 -18.38
N LYS A 60 41.65 16.86 -18.93
CA LYS A 60 42.34 17.33 -20.14
C LYS A 60 41.44 17.27 -21.37
N GLU A 61 40.46 16.36 -21.38
CA GLU A 61 39.41 16.28 -22.41
C GLU A 61 38.44 17.47 -22.32
N TYR A 62 38.32 18.09 -21.14
CA TYR A 62 37.56 19.31 -20.91
C TYR A 62 38.53 20.50 -20.82
N SER A 63 39.10 20.88 -21.96
CA SER A 63 40.20 21.86 -22.17
C SER A 63 40.18 23.12 -21.27
N SER A 64 40.53 22.99 -19.99
CA SER A 64 40.23 23.91 -18.87
C SER A 64 38.76 23.88 -18.45
N MET A 65 38.40 23.00 -17.52
CA MET A 65 37.11 23.13 -16.83
C MET A 65 37.28 24.23 -15.77
N PRO A 66 36.75 25.44 -15.98
CA PRO A 66 36.94 26.53 -15.02
C PRO A 66 36.20 26.15 -13.74
N VAL A 67 36.67 26.62 -12.59
CA VAL A 67 35.92 26.56 -11.31
C VAL A 67 34.47 27.03 -11.51
N GLY A 68 34.24 27.99 -12.41
CA GLY A 68 32.91 28.44 -12.83
C GLY A 68 32.00 27.35 -13.40
N SER A 69 32.51 26.34 -14.11
CA SER A 69 31.72 25.21 -14.60
C SER A 69 31.22 24.33 -13.45
N ILE A 70 32.07 24.04 -12.46
CA ILE A 70 31.65 23.28 -11.26
C ILE A 70 30.67 24.09 -10.43
N LYS A 71 30.89 25.40 -10.24
CA LYS A 71 29.94 26.29 -9.56
C LYS A 71 28.59 26.31 -10.27
N ARG A 72 28.60 26.42 -11.59
CA ARG A 72 27.38 26.41 -12.41
C ARG A 72 26.65 25.08 -12.25
N ASP A 73 27.36 23.96 -12.34
CA ASP A 73 26.77 22.64 -12.11
C ASP A 73 26.28 22.47 -10.67
N LEU A 74 26.97 22.98 -9.66
CA LEU A 74 26.46 23.01 -8.28
C LEU A 74 25.18 23.84 -8.16
N GLY A 75 25.04 24.92 -8.93
CA GLY A 75 23.84 25.74 -8.96
C GLY A 75 22.64 25.10 -9.67
N TYR A 76 22.88 24.34 -10.75
CA TYR A 76 21.82 23.68 -11.52
C TYR A 76 21.55 22.25 -11.07
N ASP A 77 22.61 21.45 -10.96
CA ASP A 77 22.59 20.02 -10.70
C ASP A 77 22.82 19.72 -9.20
N GLY A 78 23.24 20.68 -8.38
CA GLY A 78 23.62 20.41 -7.00
C GLY A 78 24.77 19.40 -6.92
N TYR A 79 24.73 18.51 -5.93
CA TYR A 79 25.74 17.48 -5.68
C TYR A 79 25.41 16.14 -6.36
N LEU A 80 24.86 16.18 -7.57
CA LEU A 80 24.65 14.97 -8.37
C LEU A 80 25.96 14.26 -8.72
N PRO A 81 25.92 12.96 -9.10
CA PRO A 81 27.10 12.21 -9.50
C PRO A 81 27.95 12.92 -10.56
N ARG A 82 27.32 13.60 -11.54
CA ARG A 82 28.03 14.37 -12.56
C ARG A 82 28.89 15.49 -11.96
N THR A 83 28.33 16.28 -11.06
CA THR A 83 29.02 17.37 -10.37
C THR A 83 30.11 16.83 -9.45
N MET A 84 29.81 15.77 -8.68
CA MET A 84 30.76 15.15 -7.77
C MET A 84 31.99 14.58 -8.49
N ARG A 85 31.81 14.03 -9.69
CA ARG A 85 32.93 13.58 -10.54
C ARG A 85 33.82 14.73 -10.97
N LYS A 86 33.26 15.86 -11.36
CA LYS A 86 34.05 17.06 -11.68
C LYS A 86 34.84 17.56 -10.47
N ILE A 87 34.24 17.53 -9.28
CA ILE A 87 34.92 17.88 -8.02
C ILE A 87 36.07 16.90 -7.73
N ALA A 88 35.83 15.59 -7.84
CA ALA A 88 36.83 14.54 -7.61
C ALA A 88 38.01 14.68 -8.59
N TRP A 89 37.72 14.87 -9.89
CA TRP A 89 38.73 15.09 -10.91
C TRP A 89 39.52 16.36 -10.67
N ALA A 90 38.84 17.45 -10.30
CA ALA A 90 39.49 18.74 -10.06
C ALA A 90 40.52 18.61 -8.94
N ALA A 91 40.16 17.92 -7.84
CA ALA A 91 41.08 17.62 -6.75
C ALA A 91 42.34 16.88 -7.25
N CYS A 92 42.19 15.91 -8.14
CA CYS A 92 43.29 15.07 -8.63
C CYS A 92 44.13 15.68 -9.75
N ASP A 93 43.62 16.70 -10.46
CA ASP A 93 44.34 17.38 -11.53
C ASP A 93 45.47 18.30 -11.01
N ALA A 94 45.30 18.89 -9.81
CA ALA A 94 46.37 19.59 -9.11
C ALA A 94 46.30 19.28 -7.60
N PRO A 95 46.74 18.08 -7.18
CA PRO A 95 46.53 17.59 -5.82
C PRO A 95 47.34 18.37 -4.79
N ASP A 96 48.40 19.07 -5.21
CA ASP A 96 49.30 19.84 -4.34
C ASP A 96 48.99 21.36 -4.32
N ASP A 97 47.97 21.83 -5.05
CA ASP A 97 47.57 23.24 -5.07
C ASP A 97 46.74 23.58 -3.81
N PRO A 98 47.25 24.42 -2.88
CA PRO A 98 46.56 24.72 -1.63
C PRO A 98 45.30 25.56 -1.82
N VAL A 99 45.22 26.38 -2.86
CA VAL A 99 44.00 27.13 -3.19
C VAL A 99 42.93 26.14 -3.66
N ARG A 100 43.33 25.17 -4.49
CA ARG A 100 42.47 24.08 -4.94
C ARG A 100 41.92 23.24 -3.81
N GLN A 101 42.79 22.81 -2.91
CA GLN A 101 42.39 22.02 -1.74
C GLN A 101 41.33 22.76 -0.89
N LYS A 102 41.42 24.09 -0.77
CA LYS A 102 40.43 24.88 -0.02
C LYS A 102 39.04 24.82 -0.62
N TRP A 103 38.87 25.11 -1.92
CA TRP A 103 37.53 25.08 -2.52
C TRP A 103 37.01 23.66 -2.73
N VAL A 104 37.88 22.67 -3.00
CA VAL A 104 37.46 21.25 -2.99
C VAL A 104 36.92 20.87 -1.62
N ALA A 105 37.59 21.25 -0.53
CA ALA A 105 37.09 20.99 0.82
C ALA A 105 35.76 21.69 1.11
N ALA A 106 35.56 22.92 0.62
CA ALA A 106 34.29 23.63 0.75
C ALA A 106 33.15 22.90 0.02
N TRP A 107 33.38 22.44 -1.22
CA TRP A 107 32.37 21.67 -1.96
C TRP A 107 32.13 20.30 -1.34
N ARG A 108 33.18 19.61 -0.88
CA ARG A 108 33.04 18.35 -0.11
C ARG A 108 32.24 18.56 1.17
N GLN A 109 32.47 19.66 1.89
CA GLN A 109 31.68 20.00 3.06
C GLN A 109 30.20 20.19 2.71
N GLY A 110 29.89 20.86 1.60
CA GLY A 110 28.52 21.01 1.14
C GLY A 110 27.87 19.68 0.75
N HIS A 111 28.61 18.80 0.09
CA HIS A 111 28.16 17.43 -0.20
C HIS A 111 27.88 16.65 1.10
N VAL A 112 28.81 16.66 2.05
CA VAL A 112 28.71 16.00 3.35
C VAL A 112 27.59 16.58 4.21
N ASN A 113 27.36 17.89 4.16
CA ASN A 113 26.19 18.53 4.78
C ASN A 113 24.87 18.05 4.13
N GLN A 114 24.87 17.77 2.83
CA GLN A 114 23.69 17.31 2.10
C GLN A 114 23.43 15.81 2.22
N THR A 115 24.46 14.98 2.41
CA THR A 115 24.35 13.51 2.44
C THR A 115 24.59 12.92 3.82
N GLY A 116 24.99 13.74 4.79
CA GLY A 116 25.35 13.30 6.14
C GLY A 116 26.45 12.25 6.17
N PHE A 117 27.28 12.20 5.12
CA PHE A 117 28.42 11.30 5.07
C PHE A 117 29.42 11.70 6.16
N THR A 118 30.05 10.71 6.77
CA THR A 118 31.32 10.93 7.47
C THR A 118 32.40 11.32 6.46
N GLU A 119 33.48 11.96 6.91
CA GLU A 119 34.63 12.25 6.04
C GLU A 119 35.14 10.96 5.36
N LYS A 120 35.16 9.85 6.11
CA LYS A 120 35.55 8.55 5.58
C LYS A 120 34.65 8.10 4.43
N GLN A 121 33.33 8.17 4.58
CA GLN A 121 32.37 7.79 3.53
C GLN A 121 32.45 8.72 2.32
N ASP A 122 32.70 10.01 2.53
CA ASP A 122 32.93 10.96 1.44
C ASP A 122 34.22 10.65 0.67
N ARG A 123 35.30 10.27 1.36
CA ARG A 123 36.53 9.80 0.71
C ARG A 123 36.31 8.50 -0.09
N GLU A 124 35.54 7.56 0.43
CA GLU A 124 35.12 6.34 -0.30
C GLU A 124 34.33 6.72 -1.58
N ALA A 125 33.38 7.65 -1.46
CA ALA A 125 32.62 8.12 -2.61
C ALA A 125 33.50 8.85 -3.65
N MET A 126 34.49 9.63 -3.21
CA MET A 126 35.46 10.29 -4.09
C MET A 126 36.31 9.30 -4.90
N LYS A 127 36.68 8.15 -4.32
CA LYS A 127 37.35 7.05 -5.05
C LYS A 127 36.50 6.51 -6.18
N LEU A 128 35.18 6.43 -5.97
CA LEU A 128 34.26 6.02 -7.03
C LEU A 128 34.12 7.10 -8.12
N TRP A 129 34.03 8.37 -7.73
CA TRP A 129 33.79 9.46 -8.68
C TRP A 129 35.00 9.83 -9.52
N VAL A 130 36.21 9.56 -9.05
CA VAL A 130 37.43 9.82 -9.82
C VAL A 130 37.60 8.87 -11.02
N LEU A 131 36.91 7.73 -11.02
CA LEU A 131 36.99 6.71 -12.07
C LEU A 131 36.64 7.27 -13.46
N SER A 132 37.19 6.65 -14.49
CA SER A 132 36.75 6.90 -15.87
C SER A 132 35.26 6.57 -16.03
N GLN A 133 34.60 7.13 -17.06
CA GLN A 133 33.19 6.83 -17.35
C GLN A 133 32.95 5.32 -17.46
N ALA A 134 33.80 4.63 -18.23
CA ALA A 134 33.66 3.19 -18.44
C ALA A 134 33.81 2.38 -17.15
N GLU A 135 34.77 2.73 -16.28
CA GLU A 135 34.96 2.05 -14.99
C GLU A 135 33.78 2.31 -14.04
N TYR A 136 33.28 3.54 -13.99
CA TYR A 136 32.10 3.90 -13.19
C TYR A 136 30.84 3.17 -13.67
N GLU A 137 30.58 3.16 -14.99
CA GLU A 137 29.46 2.43 -15.60
C GLU A 137 29.58 0.92 -15.41
N ALA A 138 30.79 0.36 -15.49
CA ALA A 138 31.01 -1.06 -15.20
C ALA A 138 30.64 -1.41 -13.75
N LYS A 139 31.01 -0.56 -12.79
CA LYS A 139 30.66 -0.73 -11.37
C LYS A 139 29.16 -0.53 -11.11
N GLN A 140 28.53 0.41 -11.81
CA GLN A 140 27.08 0.58 -11.77
C GLN A 140 26.38 -0.65 -12.32
N LYS A 141 26.78 -1.12 -13.50
CA LYS A 141 26.23 -2.30 -14.15
C LYS A 141 26.36 -3.55 -13.29
N GLU A 142 27.51 -3.75 -12.64
CA GLU A 142 27.76 -4.84 -11.70
C GLU A 142 26.68 -4.91 -10.59
N VAL A 143 26.26 -3.76 -10.05
CA VAL A 143 25.19 -3.70 -9.03
C VAL A 143 23.81 -3.83 -9.68
N CYS A 144 23.56 -3.12 -10.78
CA CYS A 144 22.27 -3.14 -11.48
C CYS A 144 21.87 -4.55 -11.96
N ASP A 145 22.83 -5.33 -12.46
CA ASP A 145 22.60 -6.69 -12.97
C ASP A 145 22.11 -7.64 -11.87
N GLN A 146 22.42 -7.38 -10.59
CA GLN A 146 21.96 -8.19 -9.45
C GLN A 146 20.44 -8.13 -9.24
N PHE A 147 19.81 -7.06 -9.74
CA PHE A 147 18.39 -6.77 -9.52
C PHE A 147 17.60 -6.77 -10.84
N VAL A 148 18.12 -7.42 -11.89
CA VAL A 148 17.33 -7.68 -13.09
C VAL A 148 16.25 -8.71 -12.74
N SER A 149 15.02 -8.45 -13.15
CA SER A 149 13.90 -9.36 -12.95
C SER A 149 13.44 -9.96 -14.27
N SER A 150 13.05 -11.24 -14.25
CA SER A 150 12.40 -11.94 -15.35
C SER A 150 10.88 -12.05 -15.12
N GLU A 151 10.15 -12.59 -16.09
CA GLU A 151 8.73 -12.95 -15.89
C GLU A 151 8.55 -14.07 -14.87
N GLU A 152 9.57 -14.89 -14.64
CA GLU A 152 9.58 -15.97 -13.64
C GLU A 152 9.83 -15.46 -12.22
N THR A 153 10.35 -14.23 -12.08
CA THR A 153 10.57 -13.60 -10.78
C THR A 153 9.22 -13.34 -10.12
N LEU A 154 9.09 -13.71 -8.84
CA LEU A 154 7.87 -13.46 -8.09
C LEU A 154 7.51 -11.97 -8.17
N LEU A 155 6.23 -11.70 -8.36
CA LEU A 155 5.76 -10.32 -8.60
C LEU A 155 6.18 -9.32 -7.49
N PRO A 156 6.14 -9.65 -6.17
CA PRO A 156 6.71 -8.78 -5.14
C PRO A 156 8.19 -8.45 -5.37
N ASP A 157 8.99 -9.47 -5.70
CA ASP A 157 10.43 -9.31 -5.90
C ASP A 157 10.72 -8.47 -7.14
N ARG A 158 9.88 -8.51 -8.18
CA ARG A 158 9.98 -7.60 -9.33
C ARG A 158 9.87 -6.13 -8.92
N TYR A 159 8.93 -5.80 -8.03
CA TYR A 159 8.79 -4.42 -7.54
C TYR A 159 9.92 -4.03 -6.58
N PHE A 160 10.37 -4.94 -5.73
CA PHE A 160 11.51 -4.69 -4.84
C PHE A 160 12.82 -4.51 -5.62
N ASN A 161 13.07 -5.37 -6.61
CA ASN A 161 14.20 -5.26 -7.53
C ASN A 161 14.17 -3.95 -8.31
N ARG A 162 12.99 -3.50 -8.74
CA ARG A 162 12.85 -2.18 -9.36
C ARG A 162 13.22 -1.04 -8.40
N ALA A 163 12.79 -1.11 -7.15
CA ALA A 163 13.18 -0.14 -6.13
C ALA A 163 14.70 -0.14 -5.90
N TYR A 164 15.36 -1.30 -5.81
CA TYR A 164 16.83 -1.34 -5.75
C TYR A 164 17.48 -0.71 -6.97
N ARG A 165 17.00 -1.03 -8.18
CA ARG A 165 17.51 -0.43 -9.42
C ARG A 165 17.38 1.10 -9.40
N ASP A 166 16.28 1.63 -8.88
CA ASP A 166 16.08 3.06 -8.73
C ASP A 166 17.05 3.69 -7.71
N ILE A 167 17.23 3.06 -6.54
CA ILE A 167 18.22 3.46 -5.52
C ILE A 167 19.64 3.53 -6.12
N PHE A 168 19.98 2.57 -6.98
CA PHE A 168 21.30 2.46 -7.62
C PHE A 168 21.40 3.19 -8.98
N GLY A 169 20.41 4.00 -9.34
CA GLY A 169 20.42 4.85 -10.53
C GLY A 169 20.45 4.09 -11.86
N CYS A 170 19.91 2.87 -11.92
CA CYS A 170 19.87 2.04 -13.13
C CYS A 170 18.82 2.58 -14.14
N ASP A 171 19.21 2.72 -15.41
CA ASP A 171 18.59 3.58 -16.46
C ASP A 171 17.18 3.16 -17.00
N ASP A 172 16.41 2.32 -16.31
CA ASP A 172 15.29 1.57 -16.93
C ASP A 172 13.90 1.69 -16.26
N SER A 173 13.71 2.55 -15.24
CA SER A 173 12.57 2.38 -14.31
C SER A 173 11.36 3.32 -14.53
N SER A 174 10.94 3.63 -15.77
CA SER A 174 9.81 4.58 -16.05
C SER A 174 8.40 4.20 -15.52
N ASP A 175 8.25 3.07 -14.85
CA ASP A 175 6.99 2.51 -14.33
C ASP A 175 7.14 2.13 -12.82
N THR A 176 7.91 2.93 -12.07
CA THR A 176 7.92 2.88 -10.59
C THR A 176 6.59 3.38 -10.04
N ASN A 177 5.53 2.60 -10.24
CA ASN A 177 4.24 2.88 -9.64
C ASN A 177 4.30 2.57 -8.13
N LEU A 178 4.32 3.61 -7.31
CA LEU A 178 4.35 3.53 -5.86
C LEU A 178 3.16 2.72 -5.31
N GLU A 179 1.98 2.80 -5.93
CA GLU A 179 0.80 2.05 -5.47
C GLU A 179 1.01 0.54 -5.62
N ARG A 180 1.60 0.11 -6.75
CA ARG A 180 1.96 -1.29 -7.00
C ARG A 180 3.03 -1.78 -6.04
N PHE A 181 4.08 -0.98 -5.82
CA PHE A 181 5.10 -1.31 -4.83
C PHE A 181 4.47 -1.44 -3.43
N ASN A 182 3.64 -0.46 -3.05
CA ASN A 182 3.04 -0.39 -1.73
C ASN A 182 2.11 -1.58 -1.45
N TRP A 183 1.41 -2.10 -2.48
CA TRP A 183 0.61 -3.32 -2.34
C TRP A 183 1.42 -4.50 -1.77
N TRP A 184 2.69 -4.63 -2.15
CA TRP A 184 3.57 -5.72 -1.73
C TRP A 184 4.36 -5.39 -0.47
N TYR A 185 4.77 -4.13 -0.33
CA TYR A 185 5.55 -3.62 0.79
C TYR A 185 4.70 -3.52 2.07
N ASP A 186 3.46 -3.06 1.97
CA ASP A 186 2.57 -2.86 3.11
C ASP A 186 1.83 -4.14 3.52
N ARG A 187 2.52 -5.28 3.63
CA ARG A 187 1.94 -6.56 4.07
C ARG A 187 2.41 -7.02 5.44
N LYS A 188 3.51 -6.44 5.91
CA LYS A 188 4.21 -6.83 7.13
C LYS A 188 4.55 -5.57 7.92
N ALA A 189 4.68 -5.76 9.23
CA ALA A 189 5.08 -4.70 10.16
C ALA A 189 6.46 -4.16 9.78
N GLU A 190 7.41 -5.07 9.62
CA GLU A 190 8.78 -4.76 9.25
C GLU A 190 8.90 -4.58 7.74
N ALA A 191 9.66 -3.55 7.35
CA ALA A 191 10.14 -3.41 5.98
C ALA A 191 11.02 -4.63 5.63
N PRO A 192 11.01 -5.14 4.38
CA PRO A 192 11.87 -6.27 4.03
C PRO A 192 13.36 -5.97 4.26
N ASN A 193 13.76 -4.72 4.06
CA ASN A 193 15.02 -4.15 4.53
C ASN A 193 14.95 -2.62 4.54
N GLU A 194 16.04 -1.99 4.97
CA GLU A 194 16.16 -0.55 5.13
C GLU A 194 16.29 0.20 3.81
N LEU A 195 16.89 -0.41 2.77
CA LEU A 195 16.94 0.17 1.41
C LEU A 195 15.52 0.42 0.89
N LEU A 196 14.66 -0.59 0.99
CA LEU A 196 13.27 -0.48 0.55
C LEU A 196 12.45 0.48 1.43
N ARG A 197 12.76 0.59 2.74
CA ARG A 197 12.16 1.61 3.61
C ARG A 197 12.55 3.02 3.16
N ALA A 198 13.83 3.26 2.90
CA ALA A 198 14.31 4.54 2.40
C ALA A 198 13.63 4.89 1.07
N TRP A 199 13.59 3.94 0.12
CA TRP A 199 12.91 4.12 -1.16
C TRP A 199 11.43 4.45 -1.00
N PHE A 200 10.72 3.71 -0.16
CA PHE A 200 9.32 3.99 0.12
C PHE A 200 9.12 5.41 0.66
N VAL A 201 9.96 5.85 1.61
CA VAL A 201 9.87 7.21 2.17
C VAL A 201 10.14 8.28 1.11
N ALA A 202 11.20 8.13 0.31
CA ALA A 202 11.54 9.10 -0.74
C ALA A 202 10.44 9.23 -1.80
N THR A 203 9.89 8.10 -2.26
CA THR A 203 8.84 8.08 -3.29
C THR A 203 7.47 8.49 -2.72
N CYS A 204 7.20 8.18 -1.45
CA CYS A 204 5.98 8.61 -0.76
C CYS A 204 5.98 10.11 -0.46
N LEU A 205 7.12 10.70 -0.12
CA LEU A 205 7.30 12.13 0.18
C LEU A 205 8.10 12.83 -0.94
N PRO A 206 7.61 12.84 -2.20
CA PRO A 206 8.39 13.32 -3.31
C PRO A 206 8.68 14.82 -3.14
N GLU A 207 9.85 15.25 -3.57
CA GLU A 207 10.29 16.63 -3.43
C GLU A 207 9.33 17.65 -4.09
N SER A 208 8.73 17.26 -5.21
CA SER A 208 7.78 18.03 -6.00
C SER A 208 6.41 18.20 -5.34
N ALA A 209 6.13 17.46 -4.26
CA ALA A 209 4.88 17.60 -3.55
C ALA A 209 4.78 18.97 -2.88
N THR A 210 3.64 19.64 -3.09
CA THR A 210 3.26 20.79 -2.27
C THR A 210 2.95 20.28 -0.86
N LEU A 211 3.73 20.72 0.12
CA LEU A 211 3.65 20.25 1.51
C LEU A 211 2.22 20.39 2.04
N GLU A 212 1.58 21.53 1.83
CA GLU A 212 0.21 21.83 2.26
C GLU A 212 -0.83 20.82 1.76
N ARG A 213 -0.67 20.33 0.52
CA ARG A 213 -1.64 19.42 -0.13
C ARG A 213 -1.22 17.96 -0.08
N SER A 214 -0.22 17.63 0.74
CA SER A 214 0.28 16.26 0.87
C SER A 214 0.27 15.69 2.31
N PRO A 215 -0.71 16.03 3.18
CA PRO A 215 -0.80 15.48 4.53
C PRO A 215 -1.02 13.96 4.53
N GLY A 216 -1.79 13.43 3.58
CA GLY A 216 -2.08 11.99 3.50
C GLY A 216 -0.83 11.14 3.26
N ARG A 217 0.14 11.68 2.50
CA ARG A 217 1.44 11.03 2.29
C ARG A 217 2.21 10.91 3.60
N LEU A 218 2.36 12.02 4.34
CA LEU A 218 3.00 11.97 5.66
C LEU A 218 2.27 11.07 6.65
N ALA A 219 0.93 11.07 6.65
CA ALA A 219 0.15 10.15 7.48
C ALA A 219 0.47 8.67 7.18
N MET A 220 0.68 8.32 5.92
CA MET A 220 0.95 6.94 5.51
C MET A 220 2.41 6.51 5.77
N CYS A 221 3.39 7.29 5.33
CA CYS A 221 4.81 6.90 5.40
C CYS A 221 5.59 7.58 6.53
N GLY A 222 4.97 8.48 7.30
CA GLY A 222 5.55 9.10 8.48
C GLY A 222 6.07 8.09 9.52
N PRO A 223 5.33 7.00 9.83
CA PRO A 223 5.85 5.94 10.70
C PRO A 223 7.17 5.32 10.21
N ASP A 224 7.33 5.03 8.90
CA ASP A 224 8.58 4.54 8.33
C ASP A 224 9.67 5.61 8.33
N ALA A 225 9.33 6.85 7.99
CA ALA A 225 10.26 7.97 7.93
C ALA A 225 10.98 8.20 9.27
N ARG A 226 10.26 8.06 10.40
CA ARG A 226 10.82 8.15 11.76
C ARG A 226 11.66 6.93 12.18
N ARG A 227 11.56 5.84 11.43
CA ARG A 227 12.26 4.57 11.70
C ARG A 227 13.44 4.33 10.76
N LEU A 228 13.89 5.35 10.00
CA LEU A 228 15.04 5.18 9.10
C LEU A 228 16.34 4.95 9.89
N ASP A 229 16.99 3.79 9.71
CA ASP A 229 18.14 3.31 10.51
C ASP A 229 19.40 3.07 9.66
N ALA A 230 20.44 3.88 9.85
CA ALA A 230 21.67 3.77 9.08
C ALA A 230 22.49 2.52 9.45
N ALA A 231 22.42 2.06 10.70
CA ALA A 231 23.13 0.86 11.11
C ALA A 231 22.47 -0.39 10.52
N GLN A 232 21.14 -0.41 10.43
CA GLN A 232 20.44 -1.48 9.74
C GLN A 232 20.72 -1.47 8.22
N MET A 233 20.78 -0.28 7.62
CA MET A 233 21.17 -0.12 6.21
C MET A 233 22.52 -0.77 5.90
N GLU A 234 23.56 -0.56 6.73
CA GLU A 234 24.86 -1.19 6.49
C GLU A 234 24.81 -2.72 6.56
N LYS A 235 24.04 -3.29 7.52
CA LYS A 235 23.83 -4.75 7.60
C LYS A 235 23.12 -5.28 6.37
N ASP A 236 22.13 -4.55 5.87
CA ASP A 236 21.38 -4.94 4.68
C ASP A 236 22.27 -4.88 3.42
N LEU A 237 23.13 -3.86 3.30
CA LEU A 237 24.12 -3.75 2.21
C LEU A 237 25.14 -4.90 2.23
N GLU A 238 25.58 -5.32 3.42
CA GLU A 238 26.43 -6.49 3.59
C GLU A 238 25.71 -7.78 3.18
N ALA A 239 24.44 -7.95 3.58
CA ALA A 239 23.63 -9.10 3.21
C ALA A 239 23.34 -9.17 1.70
N LEU A 240 23.12 -8.02 1.06
CA LEU A 240 22.94 -7.90 -0.39
C LEU A 240 24.25 -8.07 -1.17
N LYS A 241 25.41 -8.05 -0.51
CA LYS A 241 26.74 -8.17 -1.13
C LYS A 241 26.99 -7.16 -2.25
N VAL A 242 26.45 -5.95 -2.11
CA VAL A 242 26.70 -4.89 -3.09
C VAL A 242 28.14 -4.37 -2.97
N GLY A 243 28.76 -4.07 -4.12
CA GLY A 243 30.08 -3.47 -4.18
C GLY A 243 30.12 -2.04 -3.64
N GLU A 244 31.30 -1.42 -3.67
CA GLU A 244 31.52 -0.04 -3.19
C GLU A 244 30.56 0.97 -3.84
N TYR A 245 30.28 0.81 -5.14
CA TYR A 245 29.26 1.60 -5.86
C TYR A 245 27.91 1.55 -5.15
N GLY A 246 27.38 0.35 -4.89
CA GLY A 246 26.09 0.18 -4.25
C GLY A 246 26.06 0.76 -2.84
N LYS A 247 27.15 0.59 -2.07
CA LYS A 247 27.25 1.17 -0.72
C LYS A 247 27.19 2.70 -0.72
N VAL A 248 27.96 3.35 -1.58
CA VAL A 248 27.97 4.83 -1.70
C VAL A 248 26.59 5.35 -2.08
N HIS A 249 25.95 4.77 -3.10
CA HIS A 249 24.63 5.21 -3.58
C HIS A 249 23.52 4.95 -2.55
N ALA A 250 23.50 3.79 -1.88
CA ALA A 250 22.50 3.50 -0.86
C ALA A 250 22.58 4.45 0.34
N ARG A 251 23.80 4.81 0.79
CA ARG A 251 23.99 5.80 1.87
C ARG A 251 23.48 7.17 1.46
N ALA A 252 23.83 7.63 0.25
CA ALA A 252 23.35 8.91 -0.27
C ALA A 252 21.82 8.93 -0.35
N PHE A 253 21.23 7.84 -0.84
CA PHE A 253 19.78 7.68 -0.96
C PHE A 253 19.07 7.69 0.41
N LEU A 254 19.61 6.97 1.41
CA LEU A 254 19.08 6.99 2.78
C LEU A 254 19.02 8.41 3.34
N HIS A 255 20.10 9.18 3.14
CA HIS A 255 20.14 10.53 3.64
C HIS A 255 19.16 11.45 2.89
N ALA A 256 19.07 11.36 1.57
CA ALA A 256 18.07 12.08 0.79
C ALA A 256 16.64 11.79 1.30
N SER A 257 16.36 10.52 1.59
CA SER A 257 15.09 10.07 2.17
C SER A 257 14.82 10.70 3.54
N ARG A 258 15.82 10.74 4.43
CA ARG A 258 15.72 11.41 5.74
C ARG A 258 15.50 12.91 5.62
N LYS A 259 16.18 13.57 4.69
CA LYS A 259 16.00 15.01 4.46
C LYS A 259 14.59 15.34 3.98
N LEU A 260 14.06 14.56 3.03
CA LEU A 260 12.68 14.68 2.57
C LEU A 260 11.70 14.47 3.74
N ALA A 261 11.90 13.42 4.54
CA ALA A 261 11.13 13.20 5.76
C ALA A 261 11.16 14.39 6.72
N GLN A 262 12.35 14.90 7.05
CA GLN A 262 12.53 16.05 7.94
C GLN A 262 11.84 17.31 7.42
N ARG A 263 11.87 17.55 6.10
CA ARG A 263 11.16 18.68 5.48
C ARG A 263 9.65 18.61 5.75
N PHE A 264 9.04 17.44 5.53
CA PHE A 264 7.61 17.24 5.81
C PHE A 264 7.29 17.31 7.30
N VAL A 265 8.09 16.63 8.14
CA VAL A 265 7.91 16.62 9.60
C VAL A 265 8.01 18.04 10.16
N GLY A 266 9.10 18.75 9.87
CA GLY A 266 9.32 20.12 10.36
C GLY A 266 8.22 21.08 9.93
N PHE A 267 7.76 20.99 8.68
CA PHE A 267 6.64 21.80 8.20
C PHE A 267 5.37 21.60 9.04
N TYR A 268 4.98 20.35 9.29
CA TYR A 268 3.76 20.05 10.05
C TYR A 268 3.93 20.18 11.57
N GLU A 269 5.15 20.06 12.11
CA GLU A 269 5.45 20.38 13.51
C GLU A 269 5.27 21.89 13.77
N GLU A 270 5.69 22.76 12.86
CA GLU A 270 5.41 24.20 12.97
C GLU A 270 3.90 24.52 12.93
N LYS A 271 3.12 23.74 12.17
CA LYS A 271 1.65 23.85 12.20
C LYS A 271 1.07 23.34 13.52
N ALA A 272 1.60 22.23 14.03
CA ALA A 272 1.19 21.62 15.30
C ALA A 272 1.43 22.53 16.51
N LYS A 273 2.49 23.36 16.48
CA LYS A 273 2.72 24.41 17.51
C LYS A 273 1.57 25.43 17.59
N LYS A 274 0.87 25.67 16.48
CA LYS A 274 -0.24 26.64 16.39
C LYS A 274 -1.61 25.99 16.59
N ASN A 275 -1.77 24.73 16.17
CA ASN A 275 -2.98 23.94 16.40
C ASN A 275 -2.61 22.48 16.69
N PRO A 276 -2.78 21.99 17.94
CA PRO A 276 -2.43 20.62 18.34
C PRO A 276 -3.09 19.51 17.50
N ALA A 277 -4.22 19.77 16.84
CA ALA A 277 -4.90 18.79 15.99
C ALA A 277 -4.02 18.28 14.84
N TYR A 278 -3.08 19.08 14.33
CA TYR A 278 -2.09 18.60 13.35
C TYR A 278 -1.23 17.46 13.91
N LYS A 279 -0.85 17.54 15.19
CA LYS A 279 -0.07 16.50 15.87
C LYS A 279 -0.87 15.21 15.98
N GLU A 280 -2.11 15.33 16.44
CA GLU A 280 -3.03 14.21 16.60
C GLU A 280 -3.29 13.49 15.27
N ILE A 281 -3.56 14.25 14.20
CA ILE A 281 -3.91 13.72 12.88
C ILE A 281 -2.69 13.14 12.14
N LEU A 282 -1.53 13.81 12.13
CA LEU A 282 -0.42 13.46 11.23
C LEU A 282 0.72 12.68 11.90
N PHE A 283 0.71 12.57 13.22
CA PHE A 283 1.78 11.89 13.95
C PHE A 283 1.21 10.81 14.86
N GLU A 284 0.31 11.17 15.78
CA GLU A 284 -0.15 10.26 16.83
C GLU A 284 -1.13 9.19 16.32
N ALA A 285 -2.16 9.59 15.56
CA ALA A 285 -3.12 8.63 14.98
C ALA A 285 -2.46 7.66 13.97
N PRO A 286 -1.60 8.11 13.04
CA PRO A 286 -0.79 7.23 12.19
C PRO A 286 0.03 6.21 12.97
N GLU A 287 0.76 6.67 13.99
CA GLU A 287 1.60 5.81 14.81
C GLU A 287 0.77 4.76 15.54
N LYS A 288 -0.37 5.17 16.10
CA LYS A 288 -1.33 4.26 16.74
C LYS A 288 -1.86 3.20 15.76
N GLY A 289 -2.19 3.58 14.53
CA GLY A 289 -2.63 2.64 13.49
C GLY A 289 -1.55 1.63 13.12
N PHE A 290 -0.33 2.13 12.89
CA PHE A 290 0.82 1.29 12.59
C PHE A 290 1.08 0.24 13.68
N VAL A 291 1.10 0.67 14.95
CA VAL A 291 1.33 -0.20 16.11
C VAL A 291 0.17 -1.19 16.29
N ALA A 292 -1.07 -0.72 16.25
CA ALA A 292 -2.24 -1.60 16.43
C ALA A 292 -2.33 -2.69 15.35
N TRP A 293 -2.02 -2.35 14.09
CA TRP A 293 -1.92 -3.35 13.01
C TRP A 293 -0.82 -4.37 13.31
N THR A 294 0.36 -3.90 13.73
CA THR A 294 1.52 -4.77 14.04
C THR A 294 1.20 -5.76 15.16
N GLU A 295 0.50 -5.32 16.21
CA GLU A 295 0.04 -6.18 17.30
C GLU A 295 -0.99 -7.22 16.82
N LYS A 296 -1.97 -6.81 16.00
CA LYS A 296 -2.94 -7.73 15.39
C LYS A 296 -2.26 -8.76 14.50
N TYR A 297 -1.29 -8.34 13.70
CA TYR A 297 -0.48 -9.22 12.87
C TYR A 297 0.29 -10.22 13.72
N ALA A 298 0.98 -9.79 14.78
CA ALA A 298 1.71 -10.70 15.66
C ALA A 298 0.78 -11.74 16.30
N LYS A 299 -0.42 -11.34 16.73
CA LYS A 299 -1.44 -12.23 17.31
C LYS A 299 -2.03 -13.23 16.32
N ASN A 300 -2.08 -12.88 15.03
CA ASN A 300 -2.70 -13.69 13.96
C ASN A 300 -1.69 -14.10 12.87
N LYS A 301 -0.40 -14.17 13.23
CA LYS A 301 0.72 -14.27 12.27
C LYS A 301 0.58 -15.44 11.31
N GLU A 302 0.25 -16.62 11.82
CA GLU A 302 0.12 -17.83 11.00
C GLU A 302 -0.96 -17.68 9.92
N ALA A 303 -2.14 -17.20 10.30
CA ALA A 303 -3.26 -17.02 9.38
C ALA A 303 -2.94 -15.94 8.32
N MET A 304 -2.36 -14.82 8.73
CA MET A 304 -2.00 -13.73 7.82
C MET A 304 -0.85 -14.12 6.88
N GLU A 305 0.18 -14.82 7.36
CA GLU A 305 1.26 -15.34 6.50
C GLU A 305 0.76 -16.40 5.52
N ALA A 306 -0.23 -17.23 5.90
CA ALA A 306 -0.84 -18.17 4.98
C ALA A 306 -1.59 -17.47 3.83
N ALA A 307 -2.29 -16.36 4.11
CA ALA A 307 -2.92 -15.53 3.09
C ALA A 307 -1.87 -14.86 2.17
N ILE A 308 -0.77 -14.35 2.73
CA ILE A 308 0.35 -13.78 1.96
C ILE A 308 1.02 -14.83 1.07
N ALA A 309 1.23 -16.04 1.59
CA ALA A 309 1.81 -17.15 0.84
C ALA A 309 0.90 -17.59 -0.32
N LEU A 310 -0.42 -17.59 -0.12
CA LEU A 310 -1.39 -17.85 -1.18
C LEU A 310 -1.30 -16.79 -2.28
N GLU A 311 -1.23 -15.52 -1.89
CA GLU A 311 -1.08 -14.42 -2.84
C GLU A 311 0.20 -14.56 -3.67
N ASN A 312 1.33 -14.89 -3.03
CA ASN A 312 2.57 -15.15 -3.76
C ASN A 312 2.42 -16.33 -4.74
N LYS A 313 1.71 -17.41 -4.37
CA LYS A 313 1.39 -18.51 -5.29
C LYS A 313 0.50 -18.06 -6.46
N TRP A 314 -0.46 -17.18 -6.21
CA TRP A 314 -1.29 -16.62 -7.27
C TRP A 314 -0.45 -15.84 -8.29
N THR A 315 0.57 -15.12 -7.85
CA THR A 315 1.45 -14.35 -8.76
C THR A 315 2.25 -15.21 -9.73
N THR A 316 2.39 -16.52 -9.48
CA THR A 316 3.06 -17.43 -10.43
C THR A 316 2.16 -17.85 -11.61
N GLY A 317 0.89 -17.42 -11.63
CA GLY A 317 -0.09 -17.80 -12.66
C GLY A 317 -0.57 -19.26 -12.60
N SER A 318 -0.12 -20.05 -11.62
CA SER A 318 -0.46 -21.47 -11.53
C SER A 318 -1.83 -21.68 -10.88
N LYS A 319 -2.86 -22.00 -11.69
CA LYS A 319 -4.18 -22.41 -11.18
C LYS A 319 -4.09 -23.59 -10.23
N LYS A 320 -3.20 -24.55 -10.52
CA LYS A 320 -2.98 -25.75 -9.70
C LYS A 320 -2.44 -25.40 -8.31
N ALA A 321 -1.65 -24.34 -8.19
CA ALA A 321 -1.13 -23.89 -6.91
C ALA A 321 -2.21 -23.33 -5.96
N LEU A 322 -3.39 -23.01 -6.48
CA LEU A 322 -4.55 -22.49 -5.75
C LEU A 322 -5.65 -23.54 -5.52
N GLN A 323 -5.48 -24.77 -6.00
CA GLN A 323 -6.44 -25.84 -5.73
C GLN A 323 -6.37 -26.30 -4.27
N GLY A 324 -7.53 -26.44 -3.62
CA GLY A 324 -7.64 -26.87 -2.23
C GLY A 324 -7.24 -25.80 -1.21
N CYS A 325 -7.10 -24.54 -1.62
CA CYS A 325 -6.75 -23.46 -0.69
C CYS A 325 -7.96 -22.91 0.08
N SER A 326 -9.20 -23.18 -0.35
CA SER A 326 -10.38 -22.63 0.31
C SER A 326 -10.59 -23.20 1.72
N GLU A 327 -10.31 -24.49 1.92
CA GLU A 327 -10.48 -25.14 3.23
C GLU A 327 -9.59 -24.51 4.32
N PRO A 328 -8.25 -24.39 4.16
CA PRO A 328 -7.41 -23.77 5.17
C PRO A 328 -7.73 -22.28 5.37
N MET A 329 -8.07 -21.54 4.31
CA MET A 329 -8.46 -20.12 4.44
C MET A 329 -9.78 -19.95 5.19
N ARG A 330 -10.79 -20.78 4.89
CA ARG A 330 -12.07 -20.79 5.61
C ARG A 330 -11.88 -21.14 7.07
N LYS A 331 -11.05 -22.15 7.40
CA LYS A 331 -10.74 -22.50 8.80
C LYS A 331 -10.06 -21.34 9.53
N SER A 332 -9.13 -20.65 8.88
CA SER A 332 -8.43 -19.50 9.45
C SER A 332 -9.39 -18.34 9.73
N LEU A 333 -10.26 -18.00 8.77
CA LEU A 333 -11.29 -16.97 8.95
C LEU A 333 -12.31 -17.36 10.02
N ALA A 334 -12.76 -18.61 10.05
CA ALA A 334 -13.68 -19.11 11.07
C ALA A 334 -13.06 -19.04 12.48
N ALA A 335 -11.79 -19.45 12.62
CA ALA A 335 -11.07 -19.35 13.89
C ALA A 335 -10.91 -17.90 14.34
N TYR A 336 -10.60 -16.99 13.41
CA TYR A 336 -10.55 -15.55 13.67
C TYR A 336 -11.89 -15.04 14.18
N LEU A 337 -12.97 -15.23 13.42
CA LEU A 337 -14.31 -14.78 13.77
C LEU A 337 -14.77 -15.35 15.12
N LYS A 338 -14.57 -16.65 15.36
CA LYS A 338 -14.89 -17.30 16.63
C LYS A 338 -14.12 -16.67 17.81
N GLY A 339 -12.85 -16.34 17.62
CA GLY A 339 -12.02 -15.67 18.64
C GLY A 339 -12.53 -14.27 19.01
N GLN A 340 -13.29 -13.62 18.12
CA GLN A 340 -13.88 -12.29 18.33
C GLN A 340 -15.31 -12.33 18.87
N GLN A 341 -15.96 -13.51 18.87
CA GLN A 341 -17.32 -13.73 19.40
C GLN A 341 -18.38 -12.73 18.87
N PRO A 342 -18.53 -12.55 17.54
CA PRO A 342 -19.53 -11.63 16.99
C PRO A 342 -20.95 -12.06 17.35
N LYS A 343 -21.82 -11.10 17.64
CA LYS A 343 -23.20 -11.37 18.06
C LYS A 343 -24.20 -11.19 16.91
N THR A 344 -23.87 -10.31 15.97
CA THR A 344 -24.74 -9.92 14.85
C THR A 344 -24.07 -10.19 13.51
N LEU A 345 -24.87 -10.15 12.43
CA LEU A 345 -24.31 -10.20 11.07
C LEU A 345 -23.44 -8.97 10.78
N ASP A 346 -23.79 -7.81 11.34
CA ASP A 346 -22.99 -6.59 11.20
C ASP A 346 -21.63 -6.71 11.90
N ASP A 347 -21.57 -7.38 13.05
CA ASP A 347 -20.28 -7.70 13.69
C ASP A 347 -19.42 -8.58 12.80
N VAL A 348 -19.99 -9.63 12.19
CA VAL A 348 -19.26 -10.49 11.25
C VAL A 348 -18.78 -9.68 10.05
N THR A 349 -19.65 -8.85 9.45
CA THR A 349 -19.28 -7.98 8.33
C THR A 349 -18.15 -7.03 8.72
N ARG A 350 -18.23 -6.38 9.87
CA ARG A 350 -17.16 -5.49 10.36
C ARG A 350 -15.85 -6.25 10.58
N LEU A 351 -15.89 -7.42 11.20
CA LEU A 351 -14.70 -8.22 11.49
C LEU A 351 -14.09 -8.84 10.23
N ALA A 352 -14.89 -9.30 9.27
CA ALA A 352 -14.42 -9.81 7.98
C ALA A 352 -13.72 -8.74 7.13
N ASN A 353 -13.88 -7.46 7.51
CA ASN A 353 -13.37 -6.29 6.85
C ASN A 353 -12.40 -5.46 7.71
N ASP A 354 -11.99 -6.00 8.87
CA ASP A 354 -10.91 -5.43 9.65
C ASP A 354 -9.53 -5.88 9.12
N GLU A 355 -8.46 -5.49 9.80
CA GLU A 355 -7.08 -5.71 9.36
C GLU A 355 -6.70 -7.18 9.17
N VAL A 356 -7.30 -8.09 9.95
CA VAL A 356 -7.05 -9.54 9.83
C VAL A 356 -8.09 -10.16 8.91
N GLY A 357 -9.36 -9.83 9.12
CA GLY A 357 -10.47 -10.36 8.34
C GLY A 357 -10.35 -10.02 6.86
N TYR A 358 -9.98 -8.80 6.50
CA TYR A 358 -9.87 -8.38 5.10
C TYR A 358 -8.88 -9.26 4.33
N MET A 359 -7.72 -9.54 4.91
CA MET A 359 -6.71 -10.40 4.28
C MET A 359 -7.20 -11.83 4.08
N LEU A 360 -7.86 -12.40 5.09
CA LEU A 360 -8.38 -13.77 5.04
C LEU A 360 -9.57 -13.89 4.08
N THR A 361 -10.49 -12.92 4.10
CA THR A 361 -11.64 -12.84 3.21
C THR A 361 -11.18 -12.67 1.77
N SER A 362 -10.24 -11.77 1.48
CA SER A 362 -9.65 -11.58 0.15
C SER A 362 -9.04 -12.88 -0.40
N ALA A 363 -8.21 -13.55 0.40
CA ALA A 363 -7.62 -14.83 0.05
C ALA A 363 -8.68 -15.91 -0.22
N LEU A 364 -9.73 -15.95 0.60
CA LEU A 364 -10.82 -16.93 0.47
C LEU A 364 -11.65 -16.71 -0.79
N VAL A 365 -11.93 -15.46 -1.18
CA VAL A 365 -12.58 -15.14 -2.46
C VAL A 365 -11.80 -15.73 -3.63
N VAL A 366 -10.48 -15.54 -3.64
CA VAL A 366 -9.60 -16.06 -4.69
C VAL A 366 -9.61 -17.58 -4.70
N CYS A 367 -9.51 -18.22 -3.53
CA CYS A 367 -9.61 -19.67 -3.44
C CYS A 367 -10.91 -20.22 -4.02
N TYR A 368 -12.05 -19.67 -3.61
CA TYR A 368 -13.34 -20.13 -4.12
C TYR A 368 -13.47 -19.94 -5.64
N ALA A 369 -13.01 -18.81 -6.19
CA ALA A 369 -13.06 -18.58 -7.63
C ALA A 369 -12.20 -19.57 -8.42
N TYR A 370 -11.01 -19.92 -7.93
CA TYR A 370 -10.11 -20.86 -8.61
C TYR A 370 -10.49 -22.34 -8.40
N GLU A 371 -11.25 -22.65 -7.36
CA GLU A 371 -11.88 -23.96 -7.14
C GLU A 371 -13.27 -24.09 -7.79
N GLU A 372 -13.70 -23.09 -8.59
CA GLU A 372 -15.01 -23.05 -9.27
C GLU A 372 -16.22 -23.08 -8.32
N ARG A 373 -16.01 -22.63 -7.08
CA ARG A 373 -17.01 -22.46 -6.03
C ARG A 373 -17.65 -21.07 -6.13
N PHE A 374 -18.26 -20.80 -7.29
CA PHE A 374 -18.64 -19.45 -7.70
C PHE A 374 -19.66 -18.78 -6.77
N LEU A 375 -20.64 -19.53 -6.24
CA LEU A 375 -21.61 -18.93 -5.30
C LEU A 375 -20.90 -18.47 -4.01
N GLU A 376 -19.97 -19.27 -3.52
CA GLU A 376 -19.20 -18.97 -2.31
C GLU A 376 -18.22 -17.83 -2.53
N ALA A 377 -17.56 -17.78 -3.70
CA ALA A 377 -16.71 -16.67 -4.11
C ALA A 377 -17.50 -15.35 -4.15
N ALA A 378 -18.68 -15.35 -4.75
CA ALA A 378 -19.51 -14.16 -4.90
C ALA A 378 -20.00 -13.63 -3.55
N GLU A 379 -20.49 -14.52 -2.68
CA GLU A 379 -20.98 -14.12 -1.36
C GLU A 379 -19.85 -13.67 -0.43
N THR A 380 -18.68 -14.30 -0.51
CA THR A 380 -17.49 -13.85 0.21
C THR A 380 -16.97 -12.51 -0.35
N TYR A 381 -17.09 -12.27 -1.66
CA TYR A 381 -16.78 -10.96 -2.25
C TYR A 381 -17.81 -9.89 -1.81
N ASN A 382 -19.11 -10.24 -1.74
CA ASN A 382 -20.15 -9.35 -1.24
C ASN A 382 -19.92 -8.93 0.21
N LEU A 383 -19.36 -9.83 1.03
CA LEU A 383 -18.91 -9.52 2.38
C LEU A 383 -17.79 -8.46 2.38
N MET A 384 -16.89 -8.51 1.40
CA MET A 384 -15.70 -7.65 1.31
C MET A 384 -15.91 -6.33 0.57
N LYS A 385 -16.77 -6.27 -0.45
CA LYS A 385 -16.80 -5.16 -1.43
C LYS A 385 -17.13 -3.77 -0.87
N THR A 386 -17.70 -3.71 0.33
CA THR A 386 -18.02 -2.46 1.02
C THR A 386 -16.89 -1.96 1.93
N SER A 387 -15.82 -2.75 2.05
CA SER A 387 -14.69 -2.43 2.91
C SER A 387 -13.68 -1.50 2.26
N ARG A 388 -13.01 -0.75 3.13
CA ARG A 388 -11.72 -0.17 2.79
C ARG A 388 -10.66 -1.28 2.74
N VAL A 389 -9.61 -1.08 1.95
CA VAL A 389 -8.51 -2.04 1.86
C VAL A 389 -7.78 -1.98 3.18
N GLU A 390 -7.65 -3.11 3.85
CA GLU A 390 -6.83 -3.20 5.05
C GLU A 390 -5.67 -4.13 4.78
N ARG A 391 -4.54 -3.55 4.36
CA ARG A 391 -3.41 -4.30 3.83
C ARG A 391 -2.30 -4.49 4.85
N GLY A 392 -1.89 -3.39 5.48
CA GLY A 392 -0.72 -3.33 6.32
C GLY A 392 -0.70 -2.16 7.28
N PRO A 393 0.41 -2.01 8.03
CA PRO A 393 0.54 -0.97 9.04
C PRO A 393 0.53 0.45 8.45
N ARG A 394 0.94 0.67 7.19
CA ARG A 394 0.95 2.00 6.55
C ARG A 394 -0.43 2.39 6.08
N THR A 395 -1.17 1.44 5.51
CA THR A 395 -2.60 1.62 5.19
C THR A 395 -3.40 1.88 6.46
N SER A 396 -3.13 1.14 7.54
CA SER A 396 -3.76 1.39 8.84
C SER A 396 -3.42 2.77 9.39
N ALA A 397 -2.15 3.18 9.34
CA ALA A 397 -1.71 4.52 9.73
C ALA A 397 -2.47 5.63 8.98
N TYR A 398 -2.61 5.48 7.66
CA TYR A 398 -3.37 6.39 6.82
C TYR A 398 -4.85 6.47 7.23
N TYR A 399 -5.53 5.34 7.42
CA TYR A 399 -6.95 5.36 7.80
C TYR A 399 -7.20 5.88 9.22
N GLN A 400 -6.27 5.68 10.15
CA GLN A 400 -6.36 6.29 11.48
C GLN A 400 -6.22 7.82 11.40
N ALA A 401 -5.33 8.32 10.54
CA ALA A 401 -5.22 9.76 10.29
C ALA A 401 -6.54 10.34 9.73
N MET A 402 -7.14 9.65 8.76
CA MET A 402 -8.42 10.03 8.16
C MET A 402 -9.56 10.02 9.18
N SER A 403 -9.63 8.99 10.02
CA SER A 403 -10.61 8.92 11.12
C SER A 403 -10.45 10.12 12.05
N LYS A 404 -9.20 10.42 12.44
CA LYS A 404 -8.92 11.52 13.34
C LYS A 404 -9.20 12.89 12.72
N LEU A 405 -8.93 13.06 11.42
CA LEU A 405 -9.31 14.27 10.69
C LEU A 405 -10.82 14.48 10.70
N ASN A 406 -11.62 13.42 10.47
CA ASN A 406 -13.07 13.52 10.50
C ASN A 406 -13.61 13.90 11.89
N GLU A 407 -13.02 13.36 12.96
CA GLU A 407 -13.34 13.77 14.34
C GLU A 407 -13.06 15.27 14.55
N VAL A 408 -11.90 15.74 14.10
CA VAL A 408 -11.52 17.16 14.22
C VAL A 408 -12.43 18.06 13.38
N LEU A 409 -12.82 17.65 12.16
CA LEU A 409 -13.72 18.43 11.31
C LEU A 409 -15.16 18.50 11.84
N ALA A 410 -15.59 17.48 12.60
CA ALA A 410 -16.88 17.51 13.28
C ALA A 410 -16.92 18.54 14.42
N ASP A 411 -15.78 18.83 15.04
CA ASP A 411 -15.62 19.81 16.13
C ASP A 411 -15.19 21.21 15.62
N GLN A 412 -14.35 21.24 14.58
CA GLN A 412 -13.72 22.44 14.03
C GLN A 412 -14.07 22.61 12.54
N GLU A 413 -15.18 23.31 12.27
CA GLU A 413 -15.69 23.55 10.91
C GLU A 413 -14.66 24.18 9.94
N ARG A 414 -13.68 24.93 10.47
CA ARG A 414 -12.65 25.66 9.70
C ARG A 414 -11.24 25.09 9.87
N PHE A 415 -11.09 23.80 10.15
CA PHE A 415 -9.76 23.20 10.22
C PHE A 415 -9.08 23.21 8.83
N PRO A 416 -7.80 23.64 8.69
CA PRO A 416 -7.24 23.92 7.36
C PRO A 416 -6.86 22.68 6.53
N LEU A 417 -6.94 21.45 7.07
CA LEU A 417 -6.70 20.23 6.29
C LEU A 417 -7.98 19.81 5.57
N ASP A 418 -7.89 19.72 4.24
CA ASP A 418 -8.96 19.18 3.40
C ASP A 418 -8.85 17.65 3.30
N PRO A 419 -9.93 16.88 3.55
CA PRO A 419 -9.95 15.43 3.33
C PRO A 419 -9.52 15.01 1.91
N ARG A 420 -9.69 15.86 0.90
CA ARG A 420 -9.25 15.59 -0.48
C ARG A 420 -7.72 15.57 -0.63
N TRP A 421 -6.97 16.16 0.30
CA TRP A 421 -5.51 16.10 0.32
C TRP A 421 -4.97 14.85 1.00
N PHE A 422 -5.87 14.01 1.51
CA PHE A 422 -5.57 12.65 1.88
C PHE A 422 -5.77 11.74 0.67
N TYR A 423 -5.07 12.04 -0.42
CA TYR A 423 -4.82 11.07 -1.48
C TYR A 423 -3.51 10.37 -1.12
N ALA A 424 -3.59 9.34 -0.27
CA ALA A 424 -2.44 8.49 -0.08
C ALA A 424 -2.32 7.53 -1.27
N PRO A 425 -1.10 7.09 -1.62
CA PRO A 425 -0.87 5.96 -2.52
C PRO A 425 -1.26 4.64 -1.84
N VAL A 426 -2.39 4.64 -1.11
CA VAL A 426 -3.11 3.40 -0.82
C VAL A 426 -3.40 2.82 -2.19
N PRO A 427 -3.13 1.53 -2.42
CA PRO A 427 -3.33 0.92 -3.73
C PRO A 427 -4.73 1.28 -4.25
N ASP A 428 -4.78 2.07 -5.33
CA ASP A 428 -6.05 2.59 -5.84
C ASP A 428 -6.91 1.41 -6.30
N VAL A 429 -8.20 1.51 -5.97
CA VAL A 429 -9.25 0.60 -6.43
C VAL A 429 -9.26 0.51 -7.95
N GLY A 430 -9.00 1.62 -8.64
CA GLY A 430 -9.11 1.70 -10.09
C GLY A 430 -7.91 1.23 -10.90
N GLY A 431 -6.72 1.14 -10.30
CA GLY A 431 -5.48 0.82 -11.03
C GLY A 431 -5.15 -0.66 -11.06
N ASP A 432 -5.13 -1.32 -9.89
CA ASP A 432 -4.68 -2.72 -9.74
C ASP A 432 -5.25 -3.47 -8.52
N ARG A 433 -6.16 -2.89 -7.71
CA ARG A 433 -6.77 -3.52 -6.50
C ARG A 433 -7.59 -4.78 -6.78
N GLU A 434 -7.51 -5.26 -8.00
CA GLU A 434 -8.42 -6.18 -8.62
C GLU A 434 -7.70 -7.11 -9.62
N ALA A 435 -6.36 -7.14 -9.66
CA ALA A 435 -5.69 -8.21 -10.39
C ALA A 435 -6.08 -9.59 -9.82
N TRP A 436 -6.07 -9.84 -8.50
CA TRP A 436 -6.42 -11.18 -8.01
C TRP A 436 -7.87 -11.34 -7.52
N THR A 437 -8.38 -10.45 -6.68
CA THR A 437 -9.78 -10.47 -6.18
C THR A 437 -10.79 -10.15 -7.26
N TYR A 438 -10.40 -9.46 -8.33
CA TYR A 438 -11.30 -9.23 -9.47
C TYR A 438 -11.03 -10.06 -10.69
N GLN A 439 -9.84 -10.62 -10.89
CA GLN A 439 -9.81 -11.85 -11.67
C GLN A 439 -10.74 -12.91 -11.03
N ALA A 440 -10.82 -12.97 -9.70
CA ALA A 440 -11.81 -13.79 -9.02
C ALA A 440 -13.26 -13.29 -9.27
N TYR A 441 -13.53 -11.98 -9.20
CA TYR A 441 -14.82 -11.39 -9.56
C TYR A 441 -15.25 -11.74 -11.00
N GLU A 442 -14.43 -11.41 -12.00
CA GLU A 442 -14.70 -11.65 -13.43
C GLU A 442 -14.94 -13.13 -13.72
N LYS A 443 -14.22 -14.03 -13.03
CA LYS A 443 -14.45 -15.48 -13.12
C LYS A 443 -15.78 -15.92 -12.52
N THR A 444 -16.30 -15.17 -11.57
CA THR A 444 -17.40 -15.60 -10.70
C THR A 444 -18.76 -15.08 -11.15
N PHE A 445 -18.91 -13.76 -11.34
CA PHE A 445 -20.24 -13.13 -11.37
C PHE A 445 -21.05 -13.47 -12.64
N ASN A 446 -20.39 -13.87 -13.72
CA ASN A 446 -21.07 -14.34 -14.94
C ASN A 446 -21.50 -15.82 -14.89
N GLN A 447 -21.17 -16.56 -13.82
CA GLN A 447 -21.41 -18.00 -13.72
C GLN A 447 -22.62 -18.39 -12.83
N ILE A 448 -23.27 -17.40 -12.21
CA ILE A 448 -24.32 -17.64 -11.20
C ILE A 448 -25.54 -16.76 -11.43
N SER A 449 -26.72 -17.31 -11.13
CA SER A 449 -27.96 -16.54 -11.00
C SER A 449 -28.37 -16.51 -9.53
N PHE A 450 -28.42 -15.32 -8.95
CA PHE A 450 -28.68 -15.15 -7.53
C PHE A 450 -30.16 -15.32 -7.20
N GLY A 451 -30.44 -16.20 -6.24
CA GLY A 451 -31.69 -16.24 -5.50
C GLY A 451 -31.42 -16.03 -4.01
N ASN A 452 -32.43 -15.55 -3.29
CA ASN A 452 -32.39 -15.52 -1.83
C ASN A 452 -33.45 -16.48 -1.30
N SER A 453 -33.11 -17.22 -0.24
CA SER A 453 -34.03 -18.12 0.44
C SER A 453 -33.86 -17.97 1.95
N GLU A 454 -34.96 -17.81 2.67
CA GLU A 454 -34.93 -17.67 4.12
C GLU A 454 -36.01 -18.57 4.72
N GLY A 455 -35.67 -19.32 5.76
CA GLY A 455 -36.65 -20.17 6.43
C GLY A 455 -36.13 -20.99 7.60
N LYS A 456 -37.07 -21.51 8.38
CA LYS A 456 -36.79 -22.42 9.50
C LYS A 456 -36.55 -23.83 8.99
N VAL A 457 -35.43 -24.44 9.38
CA VAL A 457 -35.02 -25.77 8.91
C VAL A 457 -35.96 -26.84 9.45
N LYS A 458 -36.63 -27.56 8.55
CA LYS A 458 -37.45 -28.75 8.85
C LYS A 458 -36.57 -29.98 9.02
N ASP A 459 -35.61 -30.16 8.12
CA ASP A 459 -34.72 -31.32 8.06
C ASP A 459 -33.42 -30.97 7.34
N ALA A 460 -32.32 -31.64 7.71
CA ALA A 460 -31.00 -31.49 7.11
C ALA A 460 -30.41 -32.88 6.88
N LYS A 461 -30.42 -33.35 5.63
CA LYS A 461 -30.05 -34.72 5.27
C LYS A 461 -28.81 -34.75 4.38
N PRO A 462 -27.82 -35.62 4.64
CA PRO A 462 -26.72 -35.86 3.71
C PRO A 462 -27.26 -36.24 2.32
N GLN A 463 -26.74 -35.61 1.28
CA GLN A 463 -27.08 -35.91 -0.12
C GLN A 463 -25.87 -35.66 -1.03
N GLY A 464 -25.30 -36.74 -1.57
CA GLY A 464 -24.10 -36.66 -2.39
C GLY A 464 -22.92 -36.06 -1.62
N THR A 465 -22.32 -35.00 -2.16
CA THR A 465 -21.21 -34.26 -1.55
C THR A 465 -21.66 -33.20 -0.55
N GLY A 466 -22.97 -33.02 -0.33
CA GLY A 466 -23.52 -31.94 0.47
C GLY A 466 -24.60 -32.38 1.46
N VAL A 467 -25.32 -31.39 1.98
CA VAL A 467 -26.47 -31.55 2.87
C VAL A 467 -27.67 -30.85 2.26
N LEU A 468 -28.74 -31.61 1.99
CA LEU A 468 -30.01 -31.05 1.54
C LEU A 468 -30.77 -30.50 2.74
N LEU A 469 -30.99 -29.20 2.73
CA LEU A 469 -31.87 -28.50 3.67
C LEU A 469 -33.29 -28.44 3.10
N THR A 470 -34.25 -28.79 3.95
CA THR A 470 -35.68 -28.55 3.69
C THR A 470 -36.25 -27.62 4.74
N PHE A 471 -37.24 -26.82 4.37
CA PHE A 471 -37.78 -25.76 5.21
C PHE A 471 -39.19 -26.07 5.72
N GLN A 472 -39.53 -25.50 6.87
CA GLN A 472 -40.89 -25.52 7.39
C GLN A 472 -41.76 -24.57 6.57
N THR A 473 -43.01 -24.95 6.32
CA THR A 473 -44.00 -24.07 5.70
C THR A 473 -44.36 -22.95 6.69
N ALA A 474 -44.01 -21.71 6.33
CA ALA A 474 -44.48 -20.54 7.07
C ALA A 474 -45.92 -20.25 6.66
N THR A 475 -46.79 -19.94 7.63
CA THR A 475 -48.16 -19.49 7.36
C THR A 475 -48.41 -18.15 8.04
N TRP A 476 -48.93 -17.18 7.32
CA TRP A 476 -49.33 -15.88 7.85
C TRP A 476 -50.67 -15.45 7.27
N ASN A 477 -51.29 -14.45 7.89
CA ASN A 477 -52.53 -13.86 7.42
C ASN A 477 -52.19 -12.57 6.65
N GLU A 478 -52.50 -12.54 5.35
CA GLU A 478 -52.41 -11.32 4.56
C GLU A 478 -53.76 -10.61 4.55
N PRO A 479 -53.80 -9.27 4.64
CA PRO A 479 -55.02 -8.53 4.44
C PRO A 479 -55.53 -8.77 3.02
N VAL A 480 -56.81 -9.09 2.89
CA VAL A 480 -57.54 -9.09 1.63
C VAL A 480 -58.18 -7.72 1.52
N TYR A 481 -57.97 -7.05 0.39
CA TYR A 481 -58.56 -5.75 0.12
C TYR A 481 -59.70 -5.89 -0.89
N ASP A 482 -60.82 -5.23 -0.63
CA ASP A 482 -61.85 -4.95 -1.62
C ASP A 482 -61.50 -3.61 -2.29
N CYS A 483 -61.01 -3.68 -3.52
CA CYS A 483 -60.52 -2.55 -4.28
C CYS A 483 -61.56 -2.14 -5.33
N LYS A 484 -62.01 -0.88 -5.27
CA LYS A 484 -62.90 -0.29 -6.27
C LYS A 484 -62.16 0.75 -7.10
N GLU A 485 -62.29 0.67 -8.42
CA GLU A 485 -61.71 1.68 -9.31
C GLU A 485 -62.39 3.04 -9.12
N THR A 486 -61.59 4.11 -9.20
CA THR A 486 -62.06 5.49 -9.00
C THR A 486 -62.34 6.24 -10.29
N ASN A 487 -62.27 5.55 -11.44
CA ASN A 487 -62.25 6.15 -12.79
C ASN A 487 -61.16 7.23 -12.99
N ARG A 488 -60.14 7.28 -12.12
CA ARG A 488 -58.97 8.15 -12.27
C ARG A 488 -57.81 7.32 -12.78
N ILE A 489 -57.07 7.81 -13.77
CA ILE A 489 -55.86 7.13 -14.25
C ILE A 489 -54.79 7.21 -13.16
N ASP A 490 -54.18 6.08 -12.80
CA ASP A 490 -53.03 6.03 -11.90
C ASP A 490 -51.72 6.06 -12.69
N ARG A 491 -51.62 5.19 -13.70
CA ARG A 491 -50.49 5.16 -14.64
C ARG A 491 -50.89 4.53 -15.97
N ILE A 492 -50.07 4.76 -16.99
CA ILE A 492 -50.10 4.01 -18.25
C ILE A 492 -48.82 3.16 -18.27
N THR A 493 -48.96 1.84 -18.44
CA THR A 493 -47.83 0.91 -18.48
C THR A 493 -47.05 1.01 -19.80
N ALA A 494 -45.87 0.39 -19.87
CA ALA A 494 -44.98 0.49 -21.03
C ALA A 494 -45.57 -0.09 -22.33
N ASP A 495 -46.55 -0.99 -22.22
CA ASP A 495 -47.34 -1.55 -23.32
C ASP A 495 -48.59 -0.72 -23.67
N GLY A 496 -48.78 0.43 -23.02
CA GLY A 496 -49.89 1.36 -23.29
C GLY A 496 -51.18 1.05 -22.52
N GLN A 497 -51.19 0.07 -21.61
CA GLN A 497 -52.38 -0.23 -20.81
C GLN A 497 -52.61 0.87 -19.75
N VAL A 498 -53.81 1.45 -19.75
CA VAL A 498 -54.23 2.41 -18.72
C VAL A 498 -54.62 1.64 -17.46
N VAL A 499 -53.91 1.91 -16.35
CA VAL A 499 -54.20 1.36 -15.03
C VAL A 499 -54.93 2.43 -14.23
N TYR A 500 -56.16 2.15 -13.80
CA TYR A 500 -56.96 3.07 -12.99
C TYR A 500 -56.61 2.96 -11.52
N ARG A 501 -56.67 4.10 -10.83
CA ARG A 501 -56.48 4.21 -9.39
C ARG A 501 -57.60 3.49 -8.67
N GLN A 502 -57.21 2.62 -7.76
CA GLN A 502 -58.12 1.87 -6.91
C GLN A 502 -58.15 2.47 -5.49
N ILE A 503 -59.33 2.50 -4.87
CA ILE A 503 -59.48 2.68 -3.43
C ILE A 503 -59.73 1.30 -2.84
N CYS A 504 -58.80 0.86 -2.00
CA CYS A 504 -58.79 -0.46 -1.39
C CYS A 504 -59.18 -0.36 0.08
N ASN A 505 -60.25 -1.05 0.48
CA ASN A 505 -60.65 -1.18 1.88
C ASN A 505 -60.30 -2.58 2.40
N PRO A 506 -59.80 -2.75 3.63
CA PRO A 506 -59.59 -4.07 4.22
C PRO A 506 -60.92 -4.83 4.29
N ALA A 507 -61.01 -5.97 3.61
CA ALA A 507 -62.20 -6.82 3.51
C ALA A 507 -62.08 -8.11 4.34
N GLY A 508 -60.89 -8.40 4.88
CA GLY A 508 -60.63 -9.55 5.73
C GLY A 508 -59.16 -9.94 5.70
N THR A 509 -58.87 -11.18 6.08
CA THR A 509 -57.53 -11.76 5.95
C THR A 509 -57.60 -13.12 5.28
N LYS A 510 -56.65 -13.44 4.41
CA LYS A 510 -56.46 -14.78 3.86
C LYS A 510 -55.22 -15.41 4.47
N LYS A 511 -55.32 -16.69 4.84
CA LYS A 511 -54.15 -17.47 5.27
C LYS A 511 -53.33 -17.81 4.04
N VAL A 512 -52.12 -17.29 3.97
CA VAL A 512 -51.12 -17.60 2.94
C VAL A 512 -50.07 -18.51 3.56
N SER A 513 -49.52 -19.40 2.74
CA SER A 513 -48.44 -20.28 3.15
C SER A 513 -47.32 -20.26 2.11
N GLN A 514 -46.08 -20.21 2.56
CA GLN A 514 -44.91 -20.32 1.70
C GLN A 514 -43.94 -21.32 2.30
N THR A 515 -43.47 -22.24 1.46
CA THR A 515 -42.38 -23.15 1.80
C THR A 515 -41.19 -22.78 0.94
N PRO A 516 -40.08 -22.30 1.52
CA PRO A 516 -38.87 -22.06 0.76
C PRO A 516 -38.40 -23.33 0.04
N GLN A 517 -37.86 -23.18 -1.17
CA GLN A 517 -37.37 -24.31 -1.95
C GLN A 517 -36.21 -25.01 -1.24
N PRO A 518 -36.09 -26.35 -1.32
CA PRO A 518 -34.95 -27.07 -0.77
C PRO A 518 -33.63 -26.55 -1.36
N ALA A 519 -32.58 -26.55 -0.54
CA ALA A 519 -31.26 -26.10 -0.95
C ALA A 519 -30.18 -27.12 -0.56
N LEU A 520 -29.27 -27.43 -1.48
CA LEU A 520 -28.12 -28.28 -1.26
C LEU A 520 -26.91 -27.42 -0.88
N LEU A 521 -26.38 -27.61 0.33
CA LEU A 521 -25.19 -26.90 0.82
C LEU A 521 -23.95 -27.80 0.81
N PRO A 522 -22.74 -27.26 0.64
CA PRO A 522 -21.50 -27.99 0.96
C PRO A 522 -21.53 -28.53 2.38
N LYS A 523 -21.03 -29.75 2.58
CA LYS A 523 -21.07 -30.43 3.89
C LYS A 523 -20.43 -29.57 4.98
N GLU A 524 -19.29 -28.97 4.66
CA GLU A 524 -18.48 -28.17 5.57
C GLU A 524 -19.13 -26.83 5.97
N MET A 525 -20.13 -26.37 5.21
CA MET A 525 -20.90 -25.14 5.50
C MET A 525 -22.22 -25.44 6.23
N ALA A 526 -22.67 -26.70 6.21
CA ALA A 526 -23.88 -27.15 6.87
C ALA A 526 -23.63 -27.71 8.29
N GLU A 527 -22.37 -27.86 8.71
CA GLU A 527 -21.98 -28.52 9.97
C GLU A 527 -22.71 -27.97 11.22
N SER A 528 -22.95 -26.66 11.27
CA SER A 528 -23.63 -26.01 12.39
C SER A 528 -25.15 -25.92 12.25
N ILE A 529 -25.72 -26.30 11.11
CA ILE A 529 -27.15 -26.13 10.81
C ILE A 529 -27.93 -27.32 11.34
N LYS A 530 -28.87 -27.06 12.24
CA LYS A 530 -29.73 -28.08 12.87
C LYS A 530 -31.20 -27.82 12.58
N LYS A 531 -32.01 -28.87 12.69
CA LYS A 531 -33.48 -28.75 12.66
C LYS A 531 -33.96 -27.70 13.66
N GLY A 532 -34.88 -26.84 13.23
CA GLY A 532 -35.46 -25.78 14.04
C GLY A 532 -34.73 -24.44 14.00
N MET A 533 -33.50 -24.39 13.48
CA MET A 533 -32.77 -23.14 13.28
C MET A 533 -33.35 -22.31 12.13
N MET A 534 -33.15 -21.00 12.18
CA MET A 534 -33.50 -20.08 11.09
C MET A 534 -32.28 -19.85 10.21
N VAL A 535 -32.42 -19.98 8.89
CA VAL A 535 -31.30 -19.85 7.95
C VAL A 535 -31.64 -18.85 6.86
N LYS A 536 -30.70 -17.97 6.56
CA LYS A 536 -30.66 -17.09 5.38
C LYS A 536 -29.63 -17.64 4.40
N LEU A 537 -30.08 -17.94 3.19
CA LEU A 537 -29.29 -18.49 2.11
C LEU A 537 -29.29 -17.55 0.91
N THR A 538 -28.14 -17.48 0.26
CA THR A 538 -28.06 -17.14 -1.16
C THR A 538 -28.05 -18.45 -1.94
N THR A 539 -28.77 -18.54 -3.06
CA THR A 539 -28.87 -19.75 -3.89
C THR A 539 -28.48 -19.48 -5.33
N ASN A 540 -27.92 -20.49 -6.00
CA ASN A 540 -27.72 -20.47 -7.45
C ASN A 540 -28.96 -21.05 -8.14
N GLN A 541 -29.72 -20.20 -8.83
CA GLN A 541 -30.96 -20.58 -9.49
C GLN A 541 -30.75 -21.46 -10.74
N ASN A 542 -29.53 -21.52 -11.29
CA ASN A 542 -29.22 -22.29 -12.49
C ASN A 542 -29.14 -23.81 -12.27
N LYS A 543 -29.20 -24.29 -11.01
CA LYS A 543 -29.08 -25.71 -10.65
C LYS A 543 -30.31 -26.19 -9.86
N GLN A 544 -30.69 -27.45 -10.04
CA GLN A 544 -31.75 -28.13 -9.29
C GLN A 544 -31.21 -29.45 -8.68
N PRO A 545 -31.36 -29.71 -7.37
CA PRO A 545 -31.83 -28.75 -6.35
C PRO A 545 -30.93 -27.52 -6.31
N HIS A 546 -31.48 -26.38 -5.88
CA HIS A 546 -30.72 -25.15 -5.78
C HIS A 546 -29.50 -25.33 -4.88
N PHE A 547 -28.32 -25.00 -5.40
CA PHE A 547 -27.11 -24.97 -4.59
C PHE A 547 -27.14 -23.72 -3.71
N GLY A 548 -27.00 -23.89 -2.40
CA GLY A 548 -27.15 -22.82 -1.41
C GLY A 548 -25.85 -22.49 -0.69
N PHE A 549 -25.71 -21.23 -0.29
CA PHE A 549 -24.63 -20.73 0.54
C PHE A 549 -25.22 -20.01 1.78
N PRO A 550 -24.89 -20.43 3.00
CA PRO A 550 -25.50 -19.87 4.20
C PRO A 550 -24.87 -18.53 4.61
N VAL A 551 -25.59 -17.44 4.39
CA VAL A 551 -25.20 -16.08 4.80
C VAL A 551 -25.30 -15.93 6.32
N ALA A 552 -26.40 -16.40 6.92
CA ALA A 552 -26.60 -16.37 8.36
C ALA A 552 -27.44 -17.55 8.86
N VAL A 553 -27.07 -18.07 10.03
CA VAL A 553 -27.77 -19.14 10.74
C VAL A 553 -28.03 -18.66 12.16
N PHE A 554 -29.29 -18.63 12.56
CA PHE A 554 -29.73 -18.24 13.89
C PHE A 554 -30.29 -19.44 14.64
N GLN A 555 -30.17 -19.41 15.96
CA GLN A 555 -30.67 -20.47 16.84
C GLN A 555 -32.17 -20.73 16.65
N ASP A 556 -32.93 -19.67 16.38
CA ASP A 556 -34.39 -19.68 16.24
C ASP A 556 -34.88 -18.58 15.28
N GLN A 557 -36.20 -18.49 15.13
CA GLN A 557 -36.87 -17.55 14.23
C GLN A 557 -36.82 -16.09 14.71
N ASP A 558 -36.52 -15.83 16.00
CA ASP A 558 -36.39 -14.47 16.54
C ASP A 558 -35.08 -13.81 16.10
N GLN A 559 -34.14 -14.58 15.53
CA GLN A 559 -32.85 -14.10 15.03
C GLN A 559 -31.98 -13.40 16.09
N LYS A 560 -32.22 -13.68 17.37
CA LYS A 560 -31.50 -13.05 18.50
C LYS A 560 -30.09 -13.60 18.70
N GLN A 561 -29.82 -14.81 18.25
CA GLN A 561 -28.58 -15.51 18.53
C GLN A 561 -27.97 -16.07 17.24
N LEU A 562 -27.01 -15.35 16.66
CA LEU A 562 -26.23 -15.81 15.52
C LEU A 562 -25.40 -17.05 15.92
N VAL A 563 -25.49 -18.13 15.15
CA VAL A 563 -24.76 -19.40 15.36
C VAL A 563 -23.62 -19.54 14.35
N SER A 564 -23.89 -19.20 13.09
CA SER A 564 -22.93 -19.28 11.98
C SER A 564 -23.23 -18.18 10.97
N SER A 565 -22.20 -17.74 10.25
CA SER A 565 -22.33 -16.78 9.15
C SER A 565 -21.33 -17.14 8.05
N TYR A 566 -21.73 -16.98 6.78
CA TYR A 566 -20.93 -17.37 5.61
C TYR A 566 -20.36 -18.81 5.70
N GLY A 567 -21.15 -19.74 6.24
CA GLY A 567 -20.75 -21.15 6.44
C GLY A 567 -19.65 -21.37 7.49
N MET A 568 -19.44 -20.42 8.41
CA MET A 568 -18.45 -20.48 9.49
C MET A 568 -19.13 -20.32 10.85
N SER A 569 -18.86 -21.25 11.77
CA SER A 569 -19.32 -21.14 13.17
C SER A 569 -18.70 -19.92 13.82
N VAL A 570 -19.53 -19.09 14.46
CA VAL A 570 -19.08 -17.93 15.26
C VAL A 570 -19.18 -18.17 16.76
N LYS A 571 -19.66 -19.36 17.16
CA LYS A 571 -19.71 -19.84 18.56
C LYS A 571 -18.70 -20.94 18.83
#